data_AF-A0A9D4K7U8-F1
#
_entry.id   AF-A0A9D4K7U8-F1
#
_cell.length_a   1.000
_cell.length_b   1.000
_cell.length_c   1.000
_cell.angle_alpha   90.00
_cell.angle_beta   90.00
_cell.angle_gamma   90.00
#
_symmetry.space_group_name_H-M   'P 1'
#
loop_
_entity.id
_entity.type
_entity.pdbx_description
1 polymer ?
#
loop_
_entity_poly.entity_id
_entity_poly.type
_entity_poly.pdbx_seq_one_letter_code
_entity_poly.pdbx_strand_id
1 'polypeptide(L)'
;MDCSKLKFLGQLCRLSPKYLVKDVFHNRLLRYMNLENQSVGFMADVYRLLGKYGLLQFLNEYIETGLFPTKFTWKMIIDKTVILQAKIDVAQRLLCSDQCNLLENVIRPGNCSPLWDVARANPNLLTA
;
A
#
# COMPACT_ATOMS: atom_id res chain seq x y z
N MET A 1 5.86 2.42 -1.70
CA MET A 1 6.03 1.84 -3.05
C MET A 1 4.75 1.13 -3.51
N ASP A 2 4.21 0.22 -2.70
CA ASP A 2 3.02 -0.59 -3.01
C ASP A 2 1.76 0.25 -3.31
N CYS A 3 1.44 1.25 -2.46
CA CYS A 3 0.31 2.15 -2.68
C CYS A 3 0.35 2.84 -4.06
N SER A 4 1.53 3.27 -4.51
CA SER A 4 1.67 3.99 -5.78
C SER A 4 1.41 3.07 -6.97
N LYS A 5 1.90 1.83 -6.94
CA LYS A 5 1.65 0.81 -7.98
C LYS A 5 0.16 0.47 -8.06
N LEU A 6 -0.50 0.27 -6.91
CA LEU A 6 -1.95 -0.01 -6.87
C LEU A 6 -2.78 1.20 -7.30
N LYS A 7 -2.39 2.43 -6.93
CA LYS A 7 -3.05 3.66 -7.40
C LYS A 7 -2.92 3.80 -8.92
N PHE A 8 -1.75 3.51 -9.47
CA PHE A 8 -1.50 3.52 -10.91
C PHE A 8 -2.31 2.46 -11.66
N LEU A 9 -2.40 1.22 -11.14
CA LEU A 9 -3.30 0.20 -11.70
C LEU A 9 -4.73 0.73 -11.83
N GLY A 10 -5.26 1.33 -10.77
CA GLY A 10 -6.62 1.86 -10.82
C GLY A 10 -6.79 2.98 -11.85
N GLN A 11 -5.75 3.80 -12.09
CA GLN A 11 -5.78 4.79 -13.16
C GLN A 11 -5.86 4.11 -14.53
N LEU A 12 -5.07 3.05 -14.77
CA LEU A 12 -5.13 2.26 -16.00
C LEU A 12 -6.49 1.61 -16.21
N CYS A 13 -7.08 1.00 -15.17
CA CYS A 13 -8.40 0.36 -15.26
C CYS A 13 -9.53 1.35 -15.57
N ARG A 14 -9.41 2.62 -15.15
CA ARG A 14 -10.40 3.68 -15.44
C ARG A 14 -10.09 4.54 -16.65
N LEU A 15 -8.94 4.34 -17.30
CA LEU A 15 -8.57 5.11 -18.47
C LEU A 15 -9.57 4.87 -19.61
N SER A 16 -9.95 5.94 -20.31
CA SER A 16 -10.89 5.84 -21.44
C SER A 16 -10.30 4.96 -22.56
N PRO A 17 -11.14 4.19 -23.29
CA PRO A 17 -10.67 3.35 -24.41
C PRO A 17 -10.00 4.13 -25.54
N LYS A 18 -10.20 5.45 -25.64
CA LYS A 18 -9.59 6.29 -26.69
C LYS A 18 -8.07 6.43 -26.59
N TYR A 19 -7.47 6.01 -25.47
CA TYR A 19 -6.04 6.15 -25.22
C TYR A 19 -5.31 4.85 -25.54
N LEU A 20 -4.29 4.90 -26.41
CA LEU A 20 -3.44 3.75 -26.75
C LEU A 20 -2.85 3.05 -25.51
N VAL A 21 -2.58 3.80 -24.45
CA VAL A 21 -2.09 3.25 -23.17
C VAL A 21 -3.07 2.23 -22.57
N LYS A 22 -4.38 2.42 -22.76
CA LYS A 22 -5.44 1.50 -22.34
C LYS A 22 -5.34 0.18 -23.08
N ASP A 23 -5.19 0.24 -24.39
CA ASP A 23 -5.08 -0.96 -25.24
C ASP A 23 -3.81 -1.75 -24.95
N VAL A 24 -2.68 -1.04 -24.76
CA VAL A 24 -1.41 -1.68 -24.36
C VAL A 24 -1.56 -2.36 -23.00
N PHE A 25 -2.22 -1.71 -22.05
CA PHE A 25 -2.50 -2.28 -20.74
C PHE A 25 -3.37 -3.54 -20.84
N HIS A 26 -4.48 -3.49 -21.59
CA HIS A 26 -5.37 -4.63 -21.80
C HIS A 26 -4.66 -5.80 -22.47
N ASN A 27 -3.90 -5.54 -23.52
CA ASN A 27 -3.12 -6.59 -24.20
C ASN A 27 -2.12 -7.25 -23.24
N ARG A 28 -1.44 -6.46 -22.41
CA ARG A 28 -0.51 -7.01 -21.40
C ARG A 28 -1.25 -7.81 -20.32
N LEU A 29 -2.42 -7.37 -19.89
CA LEU A 29 -3.24 -8.08 -18.90
C LEU A 29 -3.73 -9.42 -19.46
N LEU A 30 -4.27 -9.44 -20.68
CA LEU A 30 -4.74 -10.66 -21.34
C LEU A 30 -3.59 -11.66 -21.59
N ARG A 31 -2.44 -11.16 -22.06
CA ARG A 31 -1.24 -12.01 -22.21
C ARG A 31 -0.79 -12.60 -20.89
N TYR A 32 -0.83 -11.81 -19.81
CA TYR A 32 -0.46 -12.30 -18.49
C TYR A 32 -1.43 -13.39 -17.99
N MET A 33 -2.73 -13.25 -18.26
CA MET A 33 -3.73 -14.26 -17.91
C MET A 33 -3.60 -15.56 -18.72
N ASN A 34 -3.18 -15.46 -19.98
CA ASN A 34 -3.12 -16.60 -20.90
C ASN A 34 -1.79 -17.37 -20.88
N LEU A 35 -0.74 -16.86 -20.24
CA LEU A 35 0.58 -17.49 -20.19
C LEU A 35 0.86 -18.08 -18.81
N GLU A 36 1.32 -19.34 -18.76
CA GLU A 36 1.69 -20.02 -17.50
C GLU A 36 2.97 -19.44 -16.85
N ASN A 37 3.83 -18.75 -17.61
CA ASN A 37 5.08 -18.16 -17.11
C ASN A 37 4.94 -16.66 -16.82
N GLN A 38 4.27 -16.35 -15.72
CA GLN A 38 3.97 -15.02 -15.19
C GLN A 38 5.11 -14.34 -14.41
N SER A 39 6.38 -14.63 -14.72
CA SER A 39 7.45 -14.42 -13.73
C SER A 39 8.01 -13.00 -13.63
N VAL A 40 7.73 -12.07 -14.57
CA VAL A 40 8.43 -10.77 -14.56
C VAL A 40 7.59 -9.60 -15.12
N GLY A 41 7.80 -8.42 -14.52
CA GLY A 41 7.29 -7.14 -15.02
C GLY A 41 6.12 -6.56 -14.24
N PHE A 42 5.55 -5.49 -14.77
CA PHE A 42 4.50 -4.72 -14.08
C PHE A 42 3.28 -5.56 -13.69
N MET A 43 2.81 -6.47 -14.56
CA MET A 43 1.65 -7.31 -14.27
C MET A 43 1.92 -8.32 -13.16
N ALA A 44 3.08 -8.98 -13.18
CA ALA A 44 3.50 -9.89 -12.11
C ALA A 44 3.54 -9.18 -10.75
N ASP A 45 4.11 -7.97 -10.73
CA ASP A 45 4.14 -7.13 -9.55
C ASP A 45 2.74 -6.75 -9.06
N VAL A 46 1.84 -6.36 -9.97
CA VAL A 46 0.46 -6.01 -9.64
C VAL A 46 -0.27 -7.22 -9.06
N TYR A 47 -0.21 -8.39 -9.69
CA TYR A 47 -0.86 -9.60 -9.19
C TYR A 47 -0.34 -9.99 -7.81
N ARG A 48 0.97 -9.96 -7.60
CA ARG A 48 1.58 -10.21 -6.29
C ARG A 48 1.08 -9.23 -5.23
N LEU A 49 1.02 -7.93 -5.55
CA LEU A 49 0.52 -6.92 -4.62
C LEU A 49 -0.97 -7.09 -4.33
N LEU A 50 -1.79 -7.36 -5.35
CA LEU A 50 -3.21 -7.62 -5.17
C LEU A 50 -3.44 -8.86 -4.30
N GLY A 51 -2.68 -9.93 -4.50
CA GLY A 51 -2.71 -11.12 -3.65
C GLY A 51 -2.31 -10.81 -2.20
N LYS A 52 -1.19 -10.11 -2.01
CA LYS A 52 -0.68 -9.67 -0.69
C LYS A 52 -1.73 -8.92 0.13
N TYR A 53 -2.56 -8.09 -0.52
CA TYR A 53 -3.55 -7.26 0.17
C TYR A 53 -5.00 -7.77 0.05
N GLY A 54 -5.21 -8.98 -0.49
CA GLY A 54 -6.56 -9.55 -0.66
C GLY A 54 -7.45 -8.78 -1.64
N LEU A 55 -6.86 -8.16 -2.66
CA LEU A 55 -7.53 -7.26 -3.61
C LEU A 55 -7.75 -7.89 -5.00
N LEU A 56 -7.41 -9.17 -5.20
CA LEU A 56 -7.50 -9.84 -6.51
C LEU A 56 -8.92 -9.81 -7.09
N GLN A 57 -9.95 -9.87 -6.25
CA GLN A 57 -11.36 -9.80 -6.66
C GLN A 57 -11.66 -8.59 -7.55
N PHE A 58 -11.06 -7.42 -7.27
CA PHE A 58 -11.31 -6.19 -8.03
C PHE A 58 -10.71 -6.26 -9.44
N LEU A 59 -9.63 -7.02 -9.61
CA LEU A 59 -9.05 -7.25 -10.93
C LEU A 59 -9.82 -8.32 -11.71
N ASN A 60 -10.31 -9.36 -11.03
CA ASN A 60 -11.14 -10.38 -11.67
C ASN A 60 -12.47 -9.79 -12.15
N GLU A 61 -13.17 -9.03 -11.29
CA GLU A 61 -14.40 -8.32 -11.65
C GLU A 61 -14.16 -7.39 -12.85
N TYR A 62 -13.01 -6.74 -12.90
CA TYR A 62 -12.62 -5.89 -14.02
C TYR A 62 -12.40 -6.65 -15.32
N ILE A 63 -11.80 -7.84 -15.26
CA ILE A 63 -11.60 -8.70 -16.43
C ILE A 63 -12.94 -9.22 -16.94
N GLU A 64 -13.85 -9.59 -16.05
CA GLU A 64 -15.15 -10.15 -16.38
C GLU A 64 -16.15 -9.11 -16.90
N THR A 65 -16.21 -7.94 -16.27
CA THR A 65 -17.26 -6.94 -16.51
C THR A 65 -16.76 -5.65 -17.16
N GLY A 66 -15.45 -5.41 -17.16
CA GLY A 66 -14.85 -4.13 -17.53
C GLY A 66 -15.03 -3.03 -16.47
N LEU A 67 -15.71 -3.30 -15.35
CA LEU A 67 -15.97 -2.33 -14.30
C LEU A 67 -14.86 -2.33 -13.26
N PHE A 68 -14.49 -1.14 -12.78
CA PHE A 68 -13.49 -0.96 -11.74
C PHE A 68 -13.99 0.07 -10.72
N PRO A 69 -13.61 -0.05 -9.42
CA PRO A 69 -13.99 0.94 -8.42
C PRO A 69 -13.62 2.36 -8.83
N THR A 70 -14.45 3.33 -8.43
CA THR A 70 -14.20 4.75 -8.69
C THR A 70 -12.86 5.20 -8.11
N LYS A 71 -12.33 6.34 -8.57
CA LYS A 71 -11.05 6.89 -8.05
C LYS A 71 -11.08 7.04 -6.52
N PHE A 72 -12.18 7.52 -5.98
CA PHE A 72 -12.35 7.72 -4.54
C PHE A 72 -12.44 6.39 -3.79
N THR A 73 -13.33 5.49 -4.23
CA THR A 73 -13.50 4.16 -3.63
C THR A 73 -12.20 3.36 -3.64
N TRP A 74 -11.49 3.35 -4.78
CA TRP A 74 -10.21 2.66 -4.91
C TRP A 74 -9.13 3.23 -3.99
N LYS A 75 -9.06 4.56 -3.88
CA LYS A 75 -8.15 5.22 -2.93
C LYS A 75 -8.44 4.79 -1.49
N MET A 76 -9.72 4.80 -1.09
CA MET A 76 -10.12 4.37 0.24
C MET A 76 -9.77 2.89 0.51
N ILE A 77 -9.99 2.00 -0.46
CA ILE A 77 -9.65 0.59 -0.34
C ILE A 77 -8.15 0.43 -0.11
N ILE A 78 -7.31 1.03 -0.95
CA ILE A 78 -5.84 0.96 -0.82
C ILE A 78 -5.39 1.54 0.51
N ASP A 79 -5.86 2.73 0.86
CA ASP A 79 -5.42 3.40 2.07
C ASP A 79 -5.86 2.57 3.30
N LYS A 80 -7.04 1.92 3.29
CA LYS A 80 -7.43 1.00 4.37
C LYS A 80 -6.56 -0.25 4.41
N THR A 81 -6.39 -0.97 3.31
CA THR A 81 -5.72 -2.29 3.33
C THR A 81 -4.21 -2.15 3.52
N VAL A 82 -3.56 -1.25 2.80
CA VAL A 82 -2.10 -1.13 2.85
C VAL A 82 -1.63 -0.45 4.12
N ILE A 83 -2.33 0.59 4.60
CA ILE A 83 -1.94 1.28 5.85
C ILE A 83 -2.23 0.39 7.05
N LEU A 84 -3.36 -0.34 7.06
CA LEU A 84 -3.65 -1.28 8.15
C LEU A 84 -2.60 -2.40 8.20
N GLN A 85 -2.24 -2.97 7.06
CA GLN A 85 -1.19 -3.99 7.01
C GLN A 85 0.16 -3.44 7.49
N ALA A 86 0.55 -2.23 7.06
CA ALA A 86 1.78 -1.60 7.53
C ALA A 86 1.80 -1.40 9.06
N LYS A 87 0.65 -1.07 9.66
CA LYS A 87 0.52 -0.97 11.13
C LYS A 87 0.66 -2.32 11.81
N ILE A 88 0.05 -3.36 11.25
CA ILE A 88 0.18 -4.74 11.75
C ILE A 88 1.64 -5.20 11.67
N ASP A 89 2.31 -4.99 10.53
CA ASP A 89 3.71 -5.37 10.32
C ASP A 89 4.66 -4.61 11.26
N VAL A 90 4.36 -3.36 11.61
CA VAL A 90 5.09 -2.61 12.64
C VAL A 90 4.82 -3.20 14.02
N ALA A 91 3.56 -3.44 14.39
CA ALA A 91 3.20 -4.01 15.68
C ALA A 91 3.84 -5.40 15.90
N GLN A 92 3.82 -6.27 14.88
CA GLN A 92 4.45 -7.58 14.91
C GLN A 92 5.97 -7.49 15.09
N ARG A 93 6.64 -6.54 14.42
CA ARG A 93 8.07 -6.31 14.61
C ARG A 93 8.40 -5.81 16.02
N LEU A 94 7.55 -4.93 16.58
CA LEU A 94 7.71 -4.46 17.96
C LEU A 94 7.54 -5.60 18.97
N LEU A 95 6.59 -6.50 18.73
CA LEU A 95 6.32 -7.68 19.57
C LEU A 95 7.40 -8.77 19.43
N CYS A 96 8.05 -8.89 18.27
CA CYS A 96 9.15 -9.85 18.04
C CYS A 96 10.52 -9.33 18.47
N SER A 97 10.64 -8.05 18.84
CA SER A 97 11.89 -7.50 19.38
C SER A 97 11.89 -7.54 20.91
N ASP A 98 13.00 -7.94 21.53
CA ASP A 98 13.25 -7.83 22.98
C ASP A 98 13.16 -6.37 23.53
N GLN A 99 12.75 -5.41 22.70
CA GLN A 99 12.53 -4.01 23.05
C GLN A 99 11.13 -3.71 23.60
N CYS A 100 10.28 -4.71 23.85
CA CYS A 100 8.98 -4.52 24.48
C CYS A 100 9.05 -3.72 25.80
N ASN A 101 10.16 -3.83 26.55
CA ASN A 101 10.36 -3.12 27.82
C ASN A 101 10.73 -1.63 27.65
N LEU A 102 11.21 -1.20 26.48
CA LEU A 102 11.56 0.22 26.24
C LEU A 102 10.34 1.09 25.91
N LEU A 103 9.25 0.49 25.40
CA LEU A 103 8.09 1.23 24.92
C LEU A 103 6.92 1.29 25.91
N GLU A 104 6.85 0.42 26.92
CA GLU A 104 5.84 0.55 27.99
C GLU A 104 5.93 1.89 28.75
N ASN A 105 7.11 2.52 28.76
CA ASN A 105 7.31 3.85 29.33
C ASN A 105 7.00 5.00 28.35
N VAL A 106 6.86 4.72 27.06
CA VAL A 106 6.63 5.74 26.01
C VAL A 106 5.16 5.79 25.57
N ILE A 107 4.43 4.68 25.69
CA ILE A 107 3.02 4.56 25.29
C ILE A 107 2.11 4.55 26.53
N ARG A 108 2.31 5.50 27.46
CA ARG A 108 1.25 5.89 28.40
C ARG A 108 0.56 7.13 27.85
N PRO A 109 -0.77 7.11 27.61
CA PRO A 109 -1.49 8.28 27.13
C PRO A 109 -1.52 9.31 28.28
N GLY A 110 -0.55 10.21 28.28
CA GLY A 110 -0.39 11.23 29.32
C GLY A 110 1.02 11.80 29.46
N ASN A 111 2.05 11.07 29.06
CA ASN A 111 3.43 11.56 29.19
C ASN A 111 3.99 11.91 27.82
N CYS A 112 4.32 13.18 27.61
CA CYS A 112 5.17 13.59 26.50
C CYS A 112 6.44 12.72 26.54
N SER A 113 6.89 12.23 25.39
CA SER A 113 8.14 11.46 25.32
C SER A 113 9.27 12.21 26.04
N PRO A 114 10.18 11.54 26.77
CA PRO A 114 11.30 12.20 27.46
C PRO A 114 12.13 13.12 26.54
N LEU A 115 12.12 12.83 25.23
CA LEU A 115 12.72 13.67 24.19
C LEU A 115 12.11 15.08 24.14
N TRP A 116 10.80 15.22 24.38
CA TRP A 116 10.12 16.52 24.44
C TRP A 116 10.47 17.28 25.71
N ASP A 117 10.69 16.61 26.83
CA ASP A 117 11.13 17.24 28.07
C ASP A 117 12.59 17.67 27.99
N VAL A 118 13.45 16.86 27.35
CA VAL A 118 14.86 17.21 27.08
C VAL A 118 14.96 18.40 26.12
N ALA A 119 14.15 18.44 25.06
CA ALA A 119 14.08 19.57 24.13
C ALA A 119 13.54 20.85 24.80
N ARG A 120 12.59 20.72 25.73
CA ARG A 120 12.05 21.85 26.51
C ARG A 120 13.04 22.36 27.56
N ALA A 121 13.81 21.46 28.18
CA ALA A 121 14.84 21.81 29.17
C ALA A 121 16.11 22.39 28.53
N ASN A 122 16.33 22.14 27.23
CA ASN A 122 17.52 22.60 26.50
C ASN A 122 17.13 23.28 25.17
N PRO A 123 16.50 24.46 25.22
CA PRO A 123 16.02 25.17 24.03
C PRO A 123 17.13 25.54 23.03
N ASN A 124 18.40 25.52 23.45
CA ASN A 124 19.55 25.87 22.62
C ASN A 124 20.04 24.72 21.71
N LEU A 125 19.54 23.49 21.88
CA LEU A 125 19.91 22.34 21.03
C LEU A 125 19.29 22.38 19.62
N LEU A 126 18.34 23.27 19.37
CA LEU A 126 17.69 23.46 18.07
C LEU A 126 18.34 24.58 17.24
N THR A 127 19.41 25.18 17.74
CA THR A 127 20.24 26.16 17.06
C THR A 127 21.69 25.71 17.05
N ALA A 128 22.03 24.76 16.18
CA ALA A 128 23.39 24.49 15.69
C ALA A 128 23.33 23.79 14.34
#